data_AF-A0A171DIK9-F1
#
_entry.id   AF-A0A171DIK9-F1
#
_cell.length_a   1.000
_cell.length_b   1.000
_cell.length_c   1.000
_cell.angle_alpha   90.00
_cell.angle_beta   90.00
_cell.angle_gamma   90.00
#
_symmetry.space_group_name_H-M   'P 1'
#
loop_
_entity.id
_entity.type
_entity.pdbx_description
1 polymer ?
#
loop_
_entity_poly.entity_id
_entity_poly.type
_entity_poly.pdbx_seq_one_letter_code
_entity_poly.pdbx_strand_id
1 'polypeptide(L)'
;MSAPPVHDPPAAGVVRLPHTGLQVPDARLRVVRCRPHYVNRWEYRALLVRGEQRIGHIRGPLPDVAEPGPAGVAGGGPVVSFHPRGRAFTEAELEDFAAACRLDGQGLSSARVLTLLVDEYRIEQMVRGCARRGGVMARCCGEGWVHYIPLRAYPRSAGQCAAALAHLERASGVGGPWRIWDGQQWSPLSVGSGPDTSPGCA
;
A
#
# COMPACT_ATOMS: atom_id res chain seq x y z
N MET A 1 -40.24 16.72 -21.03
CA MET A 1 -39.31 17.07 -19.93
C MET A 1 -38.09 16.18 -20.09
N SER A 2 -37.01 16.69 -20.71
CA SER A 2 -35.77 15.93 -20.87
C SER A 2 -34.91 16.09 -19.62
N ALA A 3 -34.40 14.97 -19.09
CA ALA A 3 -33.46 14.98 -17.99
C ALA A 3 -32.20 15.77 -18.38
N PRO A 4 -31.57 16.51 -17.44
CA PRO A 4 -30.30 17.17 -17.70
C PRO A 4 -29.21 16.12 -17.99
N PRO A 5 -28.24 16.43 -18.86
CA PRO A 5 -27.14 15.52 -19.15
C PRO A 5 -26.35 15.25 -17.87
N VAL A 6 -26.21 13.97 -17.54
CA VAL A 6 -25.25 13.48 -16.55
C VAL A 6 -23.88 13.93 -17.05
N HIS A 7 -23.27 14.86 -16.32
CA HIS A 7 -21.89 15.23 -16.57
C HIS A 7 -21.04 14.00 -16.26
N ASP A 8 -20.63 13.26 -17.30
CA ASP A 8 -19.50 12.35 -17.16
C ASP A 8 -18.28 13.22 -16.83
N PRO A 9 -17.69 13.10 -15.63
CA PRO A 9 -16.42 13.75 -15.38
C PRO A 9 -15.37 13.18 -16.36
N PRO A 10 -14.45 14.01 -16.86
CA PRO A 10 -13.39 13.54 -17.74
C PRO A 10 -12.67 12.38 -17.05
N ALA A 11 -12.42 11.29 -17.79
CA ALA A 11 -11.68 10.13 -17.33
C ALA A 11 -10.25 10.54 -16.94
N ALA A 12 -10.09 11.04 -15.72
CA ALA A 12 -8.80 11.20 -15.09
C ALA A 12 -8.15 9.81 -15.08
N GLY A 13 -7.03 9.67 -15.79
CA GLY A 13 -6.40 8.39 -16.03
C GLY A 13 -6.23 7.62 -14.72
N VAL A 14 -6.78 6.40 -14.68
CA VAL A 14 -6.66 5.52 -13.53
C VAL A 14 -5.17 5.27 -13.25
N VAL A 15 -4.73 5.59 -12.03
CA VAL A 15 -3.34 5.39 -11.60
C VAL A 15 -3.28 4.17 -10.70
N ARG A 16 -2.37 3.24 -11.00
CA ARG A 16 -2.05 2.13 -10.11
C ARG A 16 -0.96 2.55 -9.12
N LEU A 17 -1.28 2.50 -7.83
CA LEU A 17 -0.31 2.73 -6.76
C LEU A 17 0.69 1.57 -6.72
N PRO A 18 2.00 1.84 -6.71
CA PRO A 18 2.98 0.84 -7.07
C PRO A 18 3.25 -0.17 -5.95
N HIS A 19 3.02 0.18 -4.67
CA HIS A 19 3.27 -0.75 -3.57
C HIS A 19 2.09 -1.67 -3.29
N THR A 20 0.87 -1.14 -3.27
CA THR A 20 -0.37 -1.87 -2.95
C THR A 20 -1.10 -2.43 -4.17
N GLY A 21 -0.86 -1.89 -5.36
CA GLY A 21 -1.62 -2.24 -6.57
C GLY A 21 -3.01 -1.62 -6.64
N LEU A 22 -3.40 -0.79 -5.66
CA LEU A 22 -4.65 -0.05 -5.65
C LEU A 22 -4.73 0.85 -6.88
N GLN A 23 -5.81 0.75 -7.64
CA GLN A 23 -6.12 1.64 -8.75
C GLN A 23 -6.99 2.77 -8.23
N VAL A 24 -6.53 4.02 -8.40
CA VAL A 24 -7.22 5.23 -7.95
C VAL A 24 -7.56 6.16 -9.12
N PRO A 25 -8.67 6.92 -9.04
CA PRO A 25 -9.01 7.91 -10.06
C PRO A 25 -8.13 9.17 -9.99
N ASP A 26 -7.49 9.45 -8.85
CA ASP A 26 -6.65 10.64 -8.66
C ASP A 26 -5.51 10.35 -7.68
N ALA A 27 -4.29 10.19 -8.19
CA ALA A 27 -3.09 9.94 -7.37
C ALA A 27 -2.67 11.15 -6.50
N ARG A 28 -3.30 12.32 -6.67
CA ARG A 28 -3.08 13.47 -5.79
C ARG A 28 -3.72 13.25 -4.41
N LEU A 29 -4.72 12.37 -4.30
CA LEU A 29 -5.25 11.95 -3.01
C LEU A 29 -4.32 10.91 -2.37
N ARG A 30 -3.58 11.30 -1.33
CA ARG A 30 -2.57 10.42 -0.73
C ARG A 30 -2.33 10.71 0.74
N VAL A 31 -1.77 9.72 1.43
CA VAL A 31 -1.25 9.88 2.78
C VAL A 31 0.17 10.42 2.70
N VAL A 32 0.47 11.50 3.44
CA VAL A 32 1.82 12.11 3.46
C VAL A 32 2.52 11.99 4.82
N ARG A 33 1.79 11.50 5.82
CA ARG A 33 2.31 11.28 7.16
C ARG A 33 1.44 10.24 7.85
N CYS A 34 2.06 9.25 8.47
CA CYS A 34 1.40 8.31 9.36
C CYS A 34 2.23 8.22 10.65
N ARG A 35 1.57 8.34 11.81
CA ARG A 35 2.22 8.21 13.12
C ARG A 35 1.36 7.38 14.06
N PRO A 36 1.95 6.59 14.97
CA PRO A 36 1.21 6.03 16.10
C PRO A 36 0.53 7.15 16.89
N HIS A 37 -0.69 6.90 17.34
CA HIS A 37 -1.44 7.77 18.21
C HIS A 37 -1.28 7.27 19.66
N TYR A 38 -0.22 7.73 20.30
CA TYR A 38 0.24 7.23 21.60
C TYR A 38 -0.75 7.43 22.77
N VAL A 39 -1.80 8.25 22.59
CA VAL A 39 -2.86 8.42 23.60
C VAL A 39 -3.62 7.12 23.82
N ASN A 40 -3.87 6.37 22.74
CA ASN A 40 -4.65 5.13 22.80
C ASN A 40 -3.80 3.86 22.59
N ARG A 41 -2.46 3.98 22.47
CA ARG A 41 -1.41 2.94 22.20
C ARG A 41 -1.65 1.96 21.05
N TRP A 42 -2.86 1.90 20.53
CA TRP A 42 -3.35 0.88 19.61
C TRP A 42 -3.87 1.50 18.32
N GLU A 43 -3.78 2.82 18.16
CA GLU A 43 -4.26 3.54 16.98
C GLU A 43 -3.11 4.24 16.24
N TYR A 44 -3.32 4.51 14.96
CA TYR A 44 -2.52 5.45 14.19
C TYR A 44 -3.34 6.66 13.78
N ARG A 45 -2.65 7.76 13.48
CA ARG A 45 -3.20 8.92 12.78
C ARG A 45 -2.40 9.18 11.51
N ALA A 46 -3.07 9.08 10.37
CA ALA A 46 -2.53 9.46 9.07
C ALA A 46 -3.09 10.82 8.62
N LEU A 47 -2.27 11.62 7.92
CA LEU A 47 -2.67 12.87 7.29
C LEU A 47 -2.94 12.60 5.81
N LEU A 48 -4.18 12.85 5.40
CA LEU A 48 -4.62 12.75 4.01
C LEU A 48 -4.57 14.14 3.36
N VAL A 49 -4.02 14.19 2.15
CA VAL A 49 -3.97 15.40 1.31
C VAL A 49 -4.56 15.12 -0.06
N ARG A 50 -5.03 16.18 -0.73
CA ARG A 50 -5.31 16.18 -2.17
C ARG A 50 -4.41 17.24 -2.82
N GLY A 51 -3.37 16.80 -3.52
CA GLY A 51 -2.31 17.68 -3.99
C GLY A 51 -1.52 18.27 -2.81
N GLU A 52 -1.57 19.58 -2.65
CA GLU A 52 -0.94 20.29 -1.51
C GLU A 52 -1.92 20.55 -0.36
N GLN A 53 -3.22 20.37 -0.59
CA GLN A 53 -4.24 20.70 0.38
C GLN A 53 -4.42 19.60 1.41
N ARG A 54 -4.34 19.95 2.70
CA ARG A 54 -4.68 19.05 3.81
C ARG A 54 -6.19 18.94 3.93
N ILE A 55 -6.72 17.75 3.71
CA ILE A 55 -8.17 17.52 3.65
C ILE A 55 -8.73 16.78 4.86
N GLY A 56 -7.88 16.09 5.64
CA GLY A 56 -8.35 15.40 6.84
C GLY A 56 -7.35 14.40 7.39
N HIS A 57 -7.81 13.58 8.32
CA HIS A 57 -7.01 12.52 8.92
C HIS A 57 -7.71 11.18 8.85
N ILE A 58 -6.91 10.13 8.73
CA ILE A 58 -7.36 8.75 8.85
C ILE A 58 -6.99 8.27 10.25
N ARG A 59 -7.92 7.63 10.95
CA ARG A 59 -7.66 6.90 12.18
C ARG A 59 -8.03 5.45 11.99
N GLY A 60 -7.25 4.57 12.59
CA GLY A 60 -7.51 3.14 12.59
C GLY A 60 -6.56 2.46 13.56
N PRO A 61 -6.74 1.16 13.84
CA PRO A 61 -5.86 0.46 14.73
C PRO A 61 -4.50 0.19 14.08
N LEU A 62 -3.46 0.04 14.92
CA LEU A 62 -2.14 -0.34 14.45
C LEU A 62 -2.18 -1.76 13.86
N PRO A 63 -1.51 -2.01 12.72
CA PRO A 63 -1.56 -3.30 12.04
C PRO A 63 -0.98 -4.44 12.88
N ASP A 64 0.00 -4.16 13.74
CA ASP A 64 0.66 -5.16 14.60
C ASP A 64 -0.10 -5.46 15.90
N VAL A 65 -1.28 -4.86 16.08
CA VAL A 65 -2.10 -4.91 17.30
C VAL A 65 -3.45 -5.58 17.04
N ALA A 66 -3.77 -5.86 15.78
CA ALA A 66 -4.94 -6.66 15.46
C ALA A 66 -4.73 -8.06 16.03
N GLU A 67 -5.21 -8.28 17.26
CA GLU A 67 -5.46 -9.60 17.81
C GLU A 67 -6.17 -10.40 16.71
N PRO A 68 -5.69 -11.60 16.35
CA PRO A 68 -6.47 -12.49 15.52
C PRO A 68 -7.77 -12.76 16.28
N GLY A 69 -8.83 -12.05 15.91
CA GLY A 69 -10.16 -12.29 16.44
C GLY A 69 -10.49 -13.77 16.25
N PRO A 70 -11.21 -14.39 17.19
CA PRO A 70 -11.52 -15.81 17.10
C PRO A 70 -12.15 -16.12 15.74
N ALA A 71 -11.55 -17.08 15.03
CA ALA A 71 -12.03 -17.55 13.74
C ALA A 71 -13.50 -17.97 13.89
N GLY A 72 -14.42 -17.20 13.30
CA GLY A 72 -15.85 -17.49 13.35
C GLY A 72 -16.77 -16.31 13.72
N VAL A 73 -16.24 -15.17 14.16
CA VAL A 73 -17.07 -13.96 14.33
C VAL A 73 -17.04 -13.12 13.05
N ALA A 74 -18.04 -13.32 12.19
CA ALA A 74 -18.33 -12.40 11.11
C ALA A 74 -18.83 -11.07 11.71
N GLY A 75 -17.94 -10.10 11.89
CA GLY A 75 -18.34 -8.73 12.25
C GLY A 75 -17.28 -7.95 13.01
N GLY A 76 -16.74 -6.92 12.37
CA GLY A 76 -15.90 -5.90 13.02
C GLY A 76 -14.43 -5.98 12.67
N GLY A 77 -14.10 -6.01 11.38
CA GLY A 77 -12.74 -5.67 10.96
C GLY A 77 -12.32 -4.31 11.56
N PRO A 78 -11.01 -4.06 11.73
CA PRO A 78 -10.50 -2.83 12.32
C PRO A 78 -11.15 -1.59 11.70
N VAL A 79 -11.87 -0.79 12.50
CA VAL A 79 -12.64 0.36 12.00
C VAL A 79 -11.67 1.47 11.61
N VAL A 80 -11.46 1.64 10.31
CA VAL A 80 -10.75 2.78 9.74
C VAL A 80 -11.75 3.90 9.47
N SER A 81 -11.51 5.07 10.06
CA SER A 81 -12.38 6.23 9.97
C SER A 81 -11.66 7.43 9.36
N PHE A 82 -12.38 8.19 8.56
CA PHE A 82 -11.93 9.47 8.02
C PHE A 82 -12.50 10.62 8.86
N HIS A 83 -11.67 11.60 9.14
CA HIS A 83 -12.00 12.80 9.91
C HIS A 83 -11.68 14.01 9.05
N PRO A 84 -12.67 14.59 8.33
CA PRO A 84 -12.44 15.70 7.42
C PRO A 84 -11.94 16.94 8.17
N ARG A 85 -11.14 17.75 7.47
CA ARG A 85 -10.68 19.06 7.94
C ARG A 85 -11.36 20.14 7.09
N GLY A 86 -12.43 20.71 7.63
CA GLY A 86 -13.22 21.73 6.92
C GLY A 86 -14.06 21.11 5.80
N ARG A 87 -14.39 21.90 4.77
CA ARG A 87 -15.32 21.52 3.68
C ARG A 87 -14.63 21.16 2.36
N ALA A 88 -13.29 21.05 2.35
CA ALA A 88 -12.53 20.82 1.13
C ALA A 88 -12.63 19.40 0.57
N PHE A 89 -13.01 18.45 1.42
CA PHE A 89 -13.24 17.06 1.07
C PHE A 89 -14.15 16.45 2.14
N THR A 90 -15.31 15.98 1.72
CA THR A 90 -16.38 15.44 2.57
C THR A 90 -16.35 13.92 2.58
N GLU A 91 -17.16 13.31 3.46
CA GLU A 91 -17.35 11.85 3.45
C GLU A 91 -18.03 11.38 2.16
N ALA A 92 -18.97 12.14 1.59
CA ALA A 92 -19.60 11.80 0.32
C ALA A 92 -18.56 11.77 -0.82
N GLU A 93 -17.67 12.76 -0.90
CA GLU A 93 -16.58 12.76 -1.89
C GLU A 93 -15.57 11.62 -1.67
N LEU A 94 -15.39 11.16 -0.43
CA LEU A 94 -14.60 9.97 -0.14
C LEU A 94 -15.29 8.70 -0.67
N GLU A 95 -16.60 8.57 -0.48
CA GLU A 95 -17.35 7.44 -1.01
C GLU A 95 -17.32 7.42 -2.55
N ASP A 96 -17.49 8.57 -3.20
CA ASP A 96 -17.36 8.68 -4.66
C ASP A 96 -15.95 8.28 -5.14
N PHE A 97 -14.92 8.76 -4.45
CA PHE A 97 -13.53 8.37 -4.72
C PHE A 97 -13.33 6.86 -4.55
N ALA A 98 -13.87 6.27 -3.49
CA ALA A 98 -13.76 4.84 -3.20
C ALA A 98 -14.52 3.98 -4.21
N ALA A 99 -15.70 4.41 -4.62
CA ALA A 99 -16.51 3.75 -5.64
C ALA A 99 -15.82 3.68 -7.01
N ALA A 100 -14.91 4.62 -7.31
CA ALA A 100 -14.08 4.61 -8.50
C ALA A 100 -12.75 3.82 -8.34
N CYS A 101 -12.39 3.43 -7.12
CA CYS A 101 -11.17 2.65 -6.86
C CYS A 101 -11.35 1.17 -7.21
N ARG A 102 -10.26 0.52 -7.64
CA ARG A 102 -10.25 -0.92 -7.90
C ARG A 102 -9.01 -1.61 -7.30
N LEU A 103 -9.17 -2.82 -6.82
CA LEU A 103 -8.06 -3.74 -6.56
C LEU A 103 -8.36 -5.04 -7.30
N ASP A 104 -7.48 -5.44 -8.21
CA ASP A 104 -7.66 -6.63 -9.06
C ASP A 104 -9.03 -6.66 -9.77
N GLY A 105 -9.50 -5.49 -10.21
CA GLY A 105 -10.78 -5.31 -10.89
C GLY A 105 -12.00 -5.23 -9.97
N GLN A 106 -11.85 -5.48 -8.67
CA GLN A 106 -12.93 -5.45 -7.68
C GLN A 106 -13.11 -4.05 -7.10
N GLY A 107 -14.37 -3.64 -6.89
CA GLY A 107 -14.72 -2.44 -6.13
C GLY A 107 -14.38 -2.60 -4.64
N LEU A 108 -14.18 -1.47 -3.97
CA LEU A 108 -13.73 -1.43 -2.58
C LEU A 108 -14.60 -0.48 -1.75
N SER A 109 -14.77 -0.77 -0.45
CA SER A 109 -15.34 0.18 0.49
C SER A 109 -14.36 1.33 0.77
N SER A 110 -14.88 2.48 1.19
CA SER A 110 -14.07 3.63 1.63
C SER A 110 -13.07 3.24 2.72
N ALA A 111 -13.50 2.48 3.74
CA ALA A 111 -12.60 1.96 4.78
C ALA A 111 -11.44 1.13 4.22
N ARG A 112 -11.69 0.28 3.21
CA ARG A 112 -10.64 -0.51 2.57
C ARG A 112 -9.70 0.35 1.74
N VAL A 113 -10.21 1.34 1.01
CA VAL A 113 -9.41 2.31 0.26
C VAL A 113 -8.50 3.12 1.19
N LEU A 114 -9.03 3.64 2.29
CA LEU A 114 -8.25 4.37 3.30
C LEU A 114 -7.13 3.50 3.89
N THR A 115 -7.44 2.22 4.18
CA THR A 115 -6.45 1.25 4.65
C THR A 115 -5.31 1.10 3.64
N LEU A 116 -5.64 0.87 2.38
CA LEU A 116 -4.65 0.71 1.30
C LEU A 116 -3.84 1.98 1.06
N LEU A 117 -4.42 3.18 1.18
CA LEU A 117 -3.66 4.43 1.09
C LEU A 117 -2.66 4.60 2.25
N VAL A 118 -3.02 4.13 3.44
CA VAL A 118 -2.11 4.12 4.60
C VAL A 118 -1.01 3.08 4.41
N ASP A 119 -1.35 1.89 3.93
CA ASP A 119 -0.39 0.83 3.64
C ASP A 119 0.58 1.26 2.54
N GLU A 120 0.10 1.88 1.46
CA GLU A 120 0.92 2.45 0.40
C GLU A 120 2.02 3.36 0.96
N TYR A 121 1.64 4.32 1.82
CA TYR A 121 2.59 5.21 2.47
C TYR A 121 3.58 4.45 3.36
N ARG A 122 3.11 3.49 4.17
CA ARG A 122 3.97 2.72 5.09
C ARG A 122 4.99 1.87 4.32
N ILE A 123 4.53 1.16 3.30
CA ILE A 123 5.38 0.31 2.45
C ILE A 123 6.40 1.19 1.73
N GLU A 124 6.00 2.35 1.20
CA GLU A 124 6.93 3.31 0.61
C GLU A 124 8.02 3.73 1.61
N GLN A 125 7.67 4.04 2.86
CA GLN A 125 8.68 4.37 3.89
C GLN A 125 9.63 3.19 4.18
N MET A 126 9.11 1.97 4.21
CA MET A 126 9.91 0.76 4.41
C MET A 126 10.87 0.52 3.25
N VAL A 127 10.38 0.61 2.01
CA VAL A 127 11.17 0.46 0.78
C VAL A 127 12.25 1.53 0.70
N ARG A 128 11.90 2.81 0.88
CA ARG A 128 12.87 3.92 0.92
C ARG A 128 13.89 3.75 2.06
N GLY A 129 13.44 3.30 3.22
CA GLY A 129 14.33 2.99 4.35
C GLY A 129 15.32 1.87 4.05
N CYS A 130 14.88 0.83 3.35
CA CYS A 130 15.72 -0.29 2.91
C CYS A 130 16.74 0.16 1.85
N ALA A 131 16.29 0.88 0.82
CA ALA A 131 17.14 1.40 -0.25
C ALA A 131 18.23 2.35 0.27
N ARG A 132 17.91 3.24 1.23
CA ARG A 132 18.91 4.12 1.87
C ARG A 132 20.03 3.36 2.59
N ARG A 133 19.80 2.11 2.97
CA ARG A 133 20.80 1.22 3.59
C ARG A 133 21.51 0.31 2.58
N GLY A 134 21.31 0.55 1.27
CA GLY A 134 21.86 -0.27 0.19
C GLY A 134 21.14 -1.61 -0.03
N GLY A 135 20.03 -1.85 0.68
CA GLY A 135 19.24 -3.06 0.58
C GLY A 135 18.07 -2.96 -0.39
N VAL A 136 17.30 -4.04 -0.47
CA VAL A 136 16.07 -4.14 -1.26
C VAL A 136 14.99 -4.84 -0.45
N MET A 137 13.73 -4.48 -0.65
CA MET A 137 12.62 -5.07 0.07
C MET A 137 12.10 -6.30 -0.67
N ALA A 138 11.92 -7.42 0.03
CA ALA A 138 11.15 -8.55 -0.44
C ALA A 138 9.77 -8.56 0.22
N ARG A 139 8.77 -9.10 -0.48
CA ARG A 139 7.46 -9.37 0.09
C ARG A 139 6.95 -10.75 -0.28
N CYS A 140 6.15 -11.33 0.60
CA CYS A 140 5.32 -12.49 0.31
C CYS A 140 3.88 -12.14 0.73
N CYS A 141 2.92 -12.37 -0.15
CA CYS A 141 1.50 -12.15 0.13
C CYS A 141 0.80 -13.51 0.26
N GLY A 142 -0.05 -13.66 1.26
CA GLY A 142 -0.99 -14.78 1.36
C GLY A 142 -2.41 -14.28 1.62
N GLU A 143 -3.30 -15.19 2.00
CA GLU A 143 -4.68 -14.85 2.30
C GLU A 143 -4.76 -14.01 3.59
N GLY A 144 -5.00 -12.70 3.43
CA GLY A 144 -5.16 -11.78 4.55
C GLY A 144 -3.86 -11.31 5.22
N TRP A 145 -2.68 -11.75 4.77
CA TRP A 145 -1.40 -11.35 5.34
C TRP A 145 -0.36 -10.97 4.27
N VAL A 146 0.59 -10.13 4.66
CA VAL A 146 1.77 -9.79 3.85
C VAL A 146 3.00 -9.72 4.74
N HIS A 147 4.05 -10.47 4.40
CA HIS A 147 5.36 -10.32 5.02
C HIS A 147 6.24 -9.40 4.20
N TYR A 148 6.97 -8.51 4.86
CA TYR A 148 8.00 -7.65 4.27
C TYR A 148 9.33 -7.92 4.94
N ILE A 149 10.33 -8.33 4.18
CA ILE A 149 11.65 -8.69 4.71
C ILE A 149 12.73 -7.96 3.90
N PRO A 150 13.60 -7.17 4.56
CA PRO A 150 14.71 -6.51 3.88
C PRO A 150 15.80 -7.52 3.52
N LEU A 151 16.30 -7.45 2.29
CA LEU A 151 17.49 -8.13 1.83
C LEU A 151 18.67 -7.16 1.76
N ARG A 152 19.88 -7.66 1.96
CA ARG A 152 21.11 -6.86 1.93
C ARG A 152 21.44 -6.30 0.55
N ALA A 153 21.03 -6.98 -0.51
CA ALA A 153 21.26 -6.58 -1.90
C ALA A 153 20.28 -7.30 -2.82
N TYR A 154 20.13 -6.79 -4.05
CA TYR A 154 19.38 -7.46 -5.11
C TYR A 154 20.14 -8.71 -5.58
N PRO A 155 19.54 -9.91 -5.56
CA PRO A 155 20.18 -11.12 -6.05
C PRO A 155 20.26 -11.11 -7.59
N ARG A 156 21.47 -11.30 -8.12
CA ARG A 156 21.78 -11.21 -9.57
C ARG A 156 22.11 -12.54 -10.23
N SER A 157 22.23 -13.62 -9.45
CA SER A 157 22.53 -14.96 -9.94
C SER A 157 21.58 -16.00 -9.35
N ALA A 158 21.46 -17.16 -10.00
CA ALA A 158 20.66 -18.29 -9.51
C ALA A 158 21.01 -18.69 -8.08
N GLY A 159 22.31 -18.77 -7.76
CA GLY A 159 22.79 -19.09 -6.41
C GLY A 159 22.40 -18.02 -5.39
N GLN A 160 22.46 -16.74 -5.76
CA GLN A 160 22.01 -15.65 -4.88
C GLN A 160 20.49 -15.65 -4.68
N CYS A 161 19.71 -15.93 -5.73
CA CYS A 161 18.26 -16.07 -5.63
C CYS A 161 17.88 -17.23 -4.70
N ALA A 162 18.51 -18.39 -4.85
CA ALA A 162 18.28 -19.55 -3.99
C ALA A 162 18.65 -19.25 -2.52
N ALA A 163 19.78 -18.60 -2.28
CA ALA A 163 20.19 -18.20 -0.94
C ALA A 163 19.22 -17.16 -0.33
N ALA A 164 18.74 -16.21 -1.13
CA ALA A 164 17.74 -15.23 -0.70
C ALA A 164 16.41 -15.91 -0.35
N LEU A 165 15.90 -16.82 -1.18
CA LEU A 165 14.69 -17.59 -0.90
C LEU A 165 14.82 -18.39 0.40
N ALA A 166 15.90 -19.14 0.57
CA ALA A 166 16.13 -19.92 1.80
C ALA A 166 16.22 -19.03 3.06
N HIS A 167 16.77 -17.81 2.94
CA HIS A 167 16.78 -16.84 4.03
C HIS A 167 15.37 -16.32 4.33
N LEU A 168 14.61 -15.96 3.29
CA LEU A 168 13.27 -15.41 3.42
C LEU A 168 12.31 -16.41 4.06
N GLU A 169 12.33 -17.67 3.61
CA GLU A 169 11.51 -18.76 4.17
C GLU A 169 11.87 -19.04 5.64
N ARG A 170 13.16 -19.02 5.98
CA ARG A 170 13.61 -19.18 7.37
C ARG A 170 13.18 -18.02 8.26
N ALA A 171 13.24 -16.79 7.75
CA ALA A 171 12.93 -15.59 8.50
C ALA A 171 11.42 -15.38 8.67
N SER A 172 10.61 -15.76 7.67
CA SER A 172 9.16 -15.63 7.70
C SER A 172 8.45 -16.82 8.34
N GLY A 173 9.06 -18.01 8.31
CA GLY A 173 8.39 -19.27 8.65
C GLY A 173 7.35 -19.72 7.61
N VAL A 174 7.26 -19.04 6.46
CA VAL A 174 6.32 -19.35 5.38
C VAL A 174 7.03 -19.54 4.04
N GLY A 175 6.63 -20.58 3.31
CA GLY A 175 6.93 -20.75 1.89
C GLY A 175 5.88 -20.04 1.05
N GLY A 176 6.28 -19.35 -0.02
CA GLY A 176 5.34 -18.65 -0.88
C GLY A 176 6.01 -17.89 -2.02
N PRO A 177 5.22 -17.33 -2.95
CA PRO A 177 5.74 -16.60 -4.09
C PRO A 177 6.35 -15.27 -3.65
N TRP A 178 7.64 -15.31 -3.32
CA TRP A 178 8.41 -14.13 -2.97
C TRP A 178 8.56 -13.19 -4.17
N ARG A 179 8.32 -11.91 -3.91
CA ARG A 179 8.54 -10.82 -4.87
C ARG A 179 9.53 -9.84 -4.28
N ILE A 180 10.31 -9.19 -5.13
CA ILE A 180 11.32 -8.21 -4.77
C ILE A 180 10.99 -6.86 -5.39
N TRP A 181 11.26 -5.79 -4.66
CA TRP A 181 11.10 -4.44 -5.18
C TRP A 181 12.28 -4.09 -6.09
N ASP A 182 12.00 -3.82 -7.36
CA ASP A 182 13.02 -3.48 -8.37
C ASP A 182 13.32 -1.97 -8.47
N GLY A 183 12.56 -1.14 -7.73
CA GLY A 183 12.63 0.32 -7.80
C GLY A 183 11.31 0.93 -8.28
N GLN A 184 10.51 0.19 -9.03
CA GLN A 184 9.24 0.65 -9.62
C GLN A 184 8.07 -0.27 -9.29
N GLN A 185 8.29 -1.57 -9.24
CA GLN A 185 7.27 -2.57 -9.02
C GLN A 185 7.81 -3.78 -8.25
N TRP A 186 6.88 -4.66 -7.89
CA TRP A 186 7.21 -5.94 -7.29
C TRP A 186 7.40 -6.98 -8.38
N SER A 187 8.63 -7.44 -8.63
CA SER A 187 8.91 -8.50 -9.59
C SER A 187 9.00 -9.86 -8.88
N PRO A 188 8.69 -10.99 -9.53
CA PRO A 188 8.99 -12.30 -8.98
C PRO A 188 10.47 -12.41 -8.61
N LEU A 189 10.80 -13.08 -7.51
CA LEU A 189 12.18 -13.36 -7.15
C LEU A 189 12.75 -14.44 -8.08
N SER A 190 13.18 -14.03 -9.27
CA SER A 190 13.78 -14.88 -10.29
C SER A 190 15.13 -14.34 -10.74
N VAL A 191 15.89 -15.17 -11.47
CA VAL A 191 17.18 -14.79 -12.04
C VAL A 191 16.96 -13.75 -13.14
N GLY A 192 17.45 -12.53 -12.95
CA GLY A 192 17.56 -11.53 -14.02
C GLY A 192 16.58 -10.35 -14.01
N SER A 193 15.74 -10.15 -12.98
CA SER A 193 14.80 -9.00 -12.94
C SER A 193 15.36 -7.73 -12.28
N GLY A 194 16.69 -7.57 -12.22
CA GLY A 194 17.28 -6.34 -11.68
C GLY A 194 17.04 -5.16 -12.63
N PRO A 195 16.95 -3.91 -12.12
CA PRO A 195 17.00 -2.75 -13.00
C PRO A 195 18.33 -2.77 -13.76
N ASP A 196 18.26 -2.71 -15.10
CA ASP A 196 19.41 -2.56 -15.98
C ASP A 196 20.20 -1.32 -15.54
N THR A 197 21.22 -1.54 -14.71
CA THR A 197 22.25 -0.56 -14.49
C THR A 197 23.18 -0.68 -15.68
N SER A 198 22.75 -0.07 -16.78
CA SER A 198 23.63 0.18 -17.92
C SER A 198 24.90 0.85 -17.37
N PRO A 199 26.08 0.24 -17.52
CA PRO A 199 27.31 0.93 -17.21
C PRO A 199 27.45 2.02 -18.28
N GLY A 200 27.22 3.28 -17.88
CA GLY A 200 27.63 4.41 -18.69
C GLY A 200 29.13 4.32 -18.90
N CYS A 201 29.55 4.06 -20.13
CA CYS A 201 30.94 4.14 -20.55
C CYS A 201 31.52 5.50 -20.14
N ALA A 202 32.64 5.45 -19.41
CA ALA A 202 33.62 6.54 -19.34
C ALA A 202 34.81 6.15 -20.22
#